data_AF-A0A4S0MP99-F1
#
_entry.id   AF-A0A4S0MP99-F1
#
_cell.length_a   1.000
_cell.length_b   1.000
_cell.length_c   1.000
_cell.angle_alpha   90.00
_cell.angle_beta   90.00
_cell.angle_gamma   90.00
#
_symmetry.space_group_name_H-M   'P 1'
#
loop_
_entity.id
_entity.type
_entity.pdbx_description
1 polymer ?
#
loop_
_entity_poly.entity_id
_entity_poly.type
_entity_poly.pdbx_seq_one_letter_code
_entity_poly.pdbx_strand_id
1 'polypeptide(L)' 'MAPLWGSRLAAIGATAALTAAVFVLPAKAETDPKAVIKTYADIALAKYEDSMTTAQALDKAVDALVASPSADTLNAAREA' A
#
# COMPACT_ATOMS: atom_id res chain seq x y z
N MET A 1 21.29 1.32 60.46
CA MET A 1 20.13 1.45 59.56
C MET A 1 20.49 2.50 58.52
N ALA A 2 21.06 2.10 57.38
CA ALA A 2 21.58 3.04 56.38
C ALA A 2 20.42 3.65 55.57
N PRO A 3 20.48 4.95 55.20
CA PRO A 3 19.35 5.63 54.58
C PRO A 3 19.15 5.17 53.13
N LEU A 4 18.01 4.52 52.87
CA LEU A 4 17.57 4.03 51.56
C LEU A 4 17.24 5.15 50.55
N TRP A 5 17.42 6.42 50.91
CA TRP A 5 17.09 7.56 50.05
C TRP A 5 17.97 7.66 48.81
N GLY A 6 19.26 7.33 48.90
CA GLY A 6 20.17 7.36 47.75
C GLY A 6 19.78 6.36 46.66
N SER A 7 19.41 5.14 47.05
CA SER A 7 19.02 4.08 46.11
C SER A 7 17.69 4.35 45.41
N ARG A 8 16.74 5.01 46.09
CA ARG A 8 15.43 5.35 45.51
C ARG A 8 15.53 6.51 44.51
N LEU A 9 16.36 7.52 44.78
CA LEU A 9 16.62 8.61 43.85
C LEU A 9 17.39 8.13 42.60
N ALA A 10 18.36 7.23 42.79
CA ALA A 10 19.07 6.59 41.67
C ALA A 10 18.11 5.77 40.79
N ALA A 11 17.17 5.03 41.38
CA ALA A 11 16.17 4.26 40.64
C ALA A 11 15.20 5.14 39.83
N ILE A 12 14.77 6.28 40.39
CA ILE A 12 13.91 7.25 39.69
C ILE A 12 14.69 7.90 38.53
N GLY A 13 15.95 8.30 38.75
CA GLY A 13 16.79 8.86 37.69
C GLY A 13 17.02 7.88 36.53
N ALA A 14 17.29 6.60 36.84
CA ALA A 14 17.46 5.57 35.81
C ALA A 14 16.17 5.33 35.00
N THR A 15 15.01 5.35 35.65
CA THR A 15 13.70 5.16 34.99
C THR A 15 13.35 6.34 34.09
N ALA A 16 13.66 7.57 34.53
CA ALA A 16 13.46 8.78 33.74
C ALA A 16 14.39 8.80 32.50
N ALA A 17 15.66 8.40 32.66
CA ALA A 17 16.61 8.31 31.55
C ALA A 17 16.20 7.25 30.51
N LEU A 18 15.73 6.08 30.95
CA LEU A 18 15.22 5.02 30.06
C LEU A 18 13.96 5.47 29.30
N THR A 19 13.04 6.14 29.98
CA THR A 19 11.82 6.67 29.34
C THR A 19 12.17 7.74 28.31
N ALA A 20 13.08 8.65 28.64
CA ALA A 20 13.54 9.68 27.71
C ALA A 20 14.26 9.09 26.48
N ALA A 21 15.03 8.02 26.65
CA ALA A 21 15.74 7.36 25.55
C ALA A 21 14.78 6.83 24.46
N VAL A 22 13.57 6.37 24.84
CA VAL A 22 12.57 5.89 23.87
C VAL A 22 12.05 7.02 22.97
N PHE A 23 12.00 8.27 23.46
CA PHE A 23 11.49 9.42 22.70
C PHE A 23 12.56 10.18 21.91
N VAL A 24 13.85 9.96 22.20
CA VAL A 24 14.97 10.65 21.54
C VAL A 24 15.62 9.79 20.45
N LEU A 25 15.41 8.47 20.47
CA LEU A 25 15.87 7.60 19.41
C LEU A 25 14.99 7.78 18.16
N PRO A 26 15.57 8.11 16.99
CA PRO A 26 14.80 8.19 15.76
C PRO A 26 14.21 6.82 15.43
N ALA A 27 12.89 6.75 15.25
CA ALA A 27 12.24 5.56 14.70
C ALA A 27 12.79 5.34 13.29
N LYS A 28 13.68 4.36 13.13
CA LYS A 28 14.18 3.93 11.83
C LYS A 28 13.13 3.05 11.18
N ALA A 29 12.15 3.68 10.52
CA ALA A 29 11.37 2.99 9.50
C ALA A 29 12.27 2.86 8.27
N GLU A 30 12.90 1.69 8.12
CA GLU A 30 13.70 1.40 6.94
C GLU A 30 12.76 1.24 5.75
N THR A 31 12.65 2.26 4.92
CA THR A 31 11.94 2.16 3.65
C THR A 31 12.84 1.42 2.67
N ASP A 32 12.68 0.11 2.54
CA ASP A 32 13.38 -0.67 1.52
C ASP A 32 12.98 -0.15 0.13
N PRO A 33 13.90 0.53 -0.61
CA PRO A 33 13.57 1.06 -1.93
C PRO A 33 13.13 -0.04 -2.90
N LYS A 34 13.62 -1.27 -2.72
CA LYS A 34 13.20 -2.41 -3.54
C LYS A 34 11.75 -2.79 -3.26
N ALA A 35 11.30 -2.77 -2.00
CA ALA A 35 9.91 -3.04 -1.65
C ALA A 35 8.95 -1.98 -2.25
N VAL A 36 9.36 -0.71 -2.25
CA VAL A 36 8.60 0.37 -2.90
C VAL A 36 8.50 0.14 -4.40
N ILE A 37 9.63 -0.11 -5.07
CA ILE A 37 9.66 -0.38 -6.51
C ILE A 37 8.79 -1.60 -6.85
N LYS A 38 8.90 -2.69 -6.07
CA LYS A 38 8.07 -3.89 -6.24
C LYS A 38 6.58 -3.55 -6.16
N THR A 39 6.18 -2.74 -5.19
CA THR A 39 4.78 -2.33 -5.02
C THR A 39 4.28 -1.58 -6.24
N TYR A 40 5.05 -0.63 -6.78
CA TYR A 40 4.65 0.08 -8.01
C TYR A 40 4.65 -0.83 -9.24
N ALA A 41 5.56 -1.81 -9.33
CA ALA A 41 5.57 -2.79 -10.40
C ALA A 41 4.32 -3.68 -10.36
N ASP A 42 3.92 -4.16 -9.17
CA ASP A 42 2.71 -4.97 -8.97
C ASP A 42 1.44 -4.17 -9.34
N ILE A 43 1.36 -2.89 -8.94
CA ILE A 43 0.25 -2.00 -9.34
C ILE A 43 0.21 -1.80 -10.85
N ALA A 44 1.36 -1.56 -11.48
CA ALA A 44 1.43 -1.36 -12.91
C ALA A 44 0.97 -2.61 -13.66
N LEU A 45 1.45 -3.79 -13.25
CA LEU A 45 1.04 -5.08 -13.82
C LEU A 45 -0.47 -5.26 -13.73
N ALA A 46 -1.06 -5.12 -12.55
CA ALA A 46 -2.51 -5.27 -12.35
C ALA A 46 -3.31 -4.32 -13.26
N LYS A 47 -2.89 -3.05 -13.38
CA LYS A 47 -3.56 -2.09 -14.26
C LYS A 47 -3.47 -2.46 -15.74
N TYR A 48 -2.34 -3.01 -16.18
CA TYR A 48 -2.18 -3.46 -17.56
C TYR A 48 -3.01 -4.72 -17.84
N GLU A 49 -3.08 -5.65 -16.89
CA GLU A 49 -3.91 -6.84 -16.98
C GLU A 49 -5.41 -6.49 -17.04
N ASP A 50 -5.86 -5.56 -16.19
CA ASP A 50 -7.23 -5.04 -16.22
C ASP A 50 -7.53 -4.38 -17.58
N SER A 51 -6.64 -3.49 -18.03
CA SER A 51 -6.80 -2.80 -19.33
C SER A 51 -6.83 -3.78 -20.50
N MET A 52 -5.98 -4.81 -20.48
CA MET A 52 -5.95 -5.86 -21.49
C MET A 52 -7.26 -6.65 -21.51
N THR A 53 -7.77 -7.01 -20.33
CA THR A 53 -9.03 -7.76 -20.19
C THR A 53 -10.20 -6.94 -20.72
N THR A 54 -10.30 -5.67 -20.33
CA THR A 54 -11.33 -4.76 -20.83
C THR A 54 -11.22 -4.53 -22.33
N ALA A 55 -10.01 -4.32 -22.86
CA ALA A 55 -9.80 -4.15 -24.30
C ALA A 55 -10.24 -5.38 -25.11
N GLN A 56 -9.97 -6.59 -24.62
CA GLN A 56 -10.44 -7.83 -25.25
C GLN A 56 -11.96 -8.00 -25.19
N ALA A 57 -12.60 -7.53 -24.11
CA ALA A 57 -14.06 -7.55 -24.00
C ALA A 57 -14.69 -6.56 -25.01
N LEU A 58 -14.13 -5.35 -25.10
CA LEU A 58 -14.54 -4.34 -26.07
C LEU A 58 -14.37 -4.83 -27.52
N ASP A 59 -13.23 -5.44 -27.85
CA ASP A 59 -12.95 -6.00 -29.17
C ASP A 59 -14.05 -6.99 -29.60
N LYS A 60 -14.41 -7.94 -28.72
CA LYS A 60 -15.50 -8.88 -28.97
C LYS A 60 -16.87 -8.21 -29.10
N ALA A 61 -17.14 -7.17 -28.32
CA ALA A 61 -18.40 -6.43 -28.39
C ALA A 61 -18.51 -5.63 -29.71
N VAL A 62 -17.40 -5.07 -30.19
CA VAL A 62 -17.30 -4.41 -31.49
C VAL A 62 -17.51 -5.43 -32.61
N ASP A 63 -16.88 -6.60 -32.55
CA ASP A 63 -17.12 -7.68 -33.53
C ASP A 63 -18.60 -8.07 -33.60
N ALA A 64 -19.27 -8.20 -32.46
CA ALA A 64 -20.70 -8.49 -32.39
C ALA A 64 -21.55 -7.37 -33.03
N LEU A 65 -21.21 -6.10 -32.78
CA LEU A 65 -21.87 -4.95 -33.39
C LEU A 65 -21.69 -4.91 -34.91
N VAL A 66 -20.48 -5.20 -35.40
CA VAL A 66 -20.19 -5.24 -36.85
C VAL A 66 -20.96 -6.38 -37.52
N ALA A 67 -21.01 -7.55 -36.88
CA ALA A 67 -21.70 -8.72 -37.42
C ALA A 67 -23.24 -8.56 -37.43
N SER A 68 -23.82 -7.92 -36.40
CA SER A 68 -25.26 -7.72 -36.28
C SER A 68 -25.61 -6.32 -35.76
N PRO A 69 -25.63 -5.31 -36.65
CA PRO A 69 -25.87 -3.93 -36.22
C PRO A 69 -27.26 -3.73 -35.64
N SER A 70 -27.34 -3.36 -34.36
CA SER A 70 -28.58 -3.07 -33.64
C SER A 70 -28.34 -2.08 -32.49
N ALA A 71 -29.41 -1.56 -31.88
CA ALA A 71 -29.31 -0.71 -30.69
C ALA A 71 -28.69 -1.47 -29.50
N ASP A 72 -29.05 -2.74 -29.33
CA ASP A 72 -28.56 -3.57 -28.23
C ASP A 72 -27.06 -3.85 -28.36
N THR A 73 -26.59 -4.24 -29.54
CA THR A 73 -25.16 -4.47 -29.79
C THR A 73 -24.34 -3.18 -29.73
N LEU A 74 -24.94 -2.03 -30.07
CA LEU A 74 -24.28 -0.73 -29.94
C LEU A 74 -24.11 -0.35 -28.47
N ASN A 75 -25.10 -0.61 -27.65
CA ASN A 75 -25.02 -0.34 -26.21
C ASN A 75 -24.01 -1.28 -25.54
N ALA A 76 -24.04 -2.57 -25.88
CA ALA A 76 -23.06 -3.54 -25.37
C ALA A 76 -21.60 -3.13 -25.68
N ALA A 77 -21.33 -2.65 -26.90
CA ALA A 77 -19.99 -2.16 -27.27
C ALA A 77 -19.60 -0.84 -26.59
N ARG A 78 -20.55 -0.05 -26.08
CA ARG A 78 -20.26 1.20 -25.33
C ARG A 78 -20.00 0.95 -23.86
N GLU A 79 -20.57 -0.12 -23.31
CA GLU A 79 -20.44 -0.51 -21.90
C GLU A 79 -19.21 -1.39 -21.64
N ALA A 80 -18.73 -2.09 -22.68
CA ALA A 80 -17.51 -2.89 -22.66
C ALA A 80 -16.24 -2.02 -22.64
#